data_AF-A0A383BAP6-F1
#
_entry.id   AF-A0A383BAP6-F1
#
_cell.length_a   1.000
_cell.length_b   1.000
_cell.length_c   1.000
_cell.angle_alpha   90.00
_cell.angle_beta   90.00
_cell.angle_gamma   90.00
#
_symmetry.space_group_name_H-M   'P 1'
#
loop_
_entity.id
_entity.type
_entity.pdbx_description
1 polymer ?
#
loop_
_entity_poly.entity_id
_entity_poly.type
_entity_poly.pdbx_seq_one_letter_code
_entity_poly.pdbx_strand_id
1 'polypeptide(L)'
;MRSYSEIDTAVKRASKGIGFSWGVSEEVGKNIRLLEMFGLPGLKNLNQYYKIFKEKNFQNLSLVSKENSSKIPYCPIIAGINFLDQINNLEELGEIKFENLSFPILFIPFVSRASEIIGKRIFLTIDEKEFLLNFNQSIYSNYLSGDILEKSDHIKIKF
;
A
#
# COMPACT_ATOMS: atom_id res chain seq x y z
N MET A 1 21.66 -1.23 -11.70
CA MET A 1 20.21 -0.94 -11.82
C MET A 1 19.53 -2.22 -12.23
N ARG A 2 18.51 -2.69 -11.49
CA ARG A 2 17.66 -3.80 -11.95
C ARG A 2 16.51 -3.19 -12.75
N SER A 3 16.08 -3.85 -13.81
CA SER A 3 14.93 -3.40 -14.60
C SER A 3 13.63 -3.56 -13.80
N TYR A 4 12.62 -2.77 -14.15
CA TYR A 4 11.30 -2.85 -13.51
C TYR A 4 10.63 -4.21 -13.69
N SER A 5 10.90 -4.93 -14.79
CA SER A 5 10.41 -6.29 -15.03
C SER A 5 11.11 -7.33 -14.14
N GLU A 6 12.41 -7.15 -13.88
CA GLU A 6 13.14 -7.99 -12.92
C GLU A 6 12.64 -7.77 -11.49
N ILE A 7 12.34 -6.51 -11.12
CA ILE A 7 11.76 -6.18 -9.82
C ILE A 7 10.43 -6.93 -9.63
N ASP A 8 9.52 -6.81 -10.58
CA ASP A 8 8.21 -7.48 -10.56
C ASP A 8 8.35 -9.00 -10.39
N THR A 9 9.16 -9.63 -11.25
CA THR A 9 9.35 -11.08 -11.24
C THR A 9 10.00 -11.58 -9.94
N ALA A 10 11.03 -10.88 -9.45
CA ALA A 10 11.72 -11.25 -8.22
C ALA A 10 10.82 -11.09 -6.99
N VAL A 11 10.09 -9.97 -6.91
CA VAL A 11 9.15 -9.69 -5.83
C VAL A 11 8.00 -10.69 -5.81
N LYS A 12 7.42 -11.03 -6.97
CA LYS A 12 6.37 -12.05 -7.08
C LYS A 12 6.85 -13.40 -6.54
N ARG A 13 8.06 -13.83 -6.91
CA ARG A 13 8.65 -15.09 -6.41
C ARG A 13 8.96 -15.04 -4.92
N ALA A 14 9.49 -13.91 -4.42
CA ALA A 14 9.77 -13.72 -3.00
C ALA A 14 8.48 -13.74 -2.16
N SER A 15 7.44 -13.03 -2.61
CA SER A 15 6.10 -13.05 -2.01
C SER A 15 5.55 -14.48 -1.95
N LYS A 16 5.72 -15.25 -3.03
CA LYS A 16 5.25 -16.63 -3.05
C LYS A 16 6.03 -17.49 -2.05
N GLY A 17 7.34 -17.31 -1.97
CA GLY A 17 8.23 -18.01 -1.04
C GLY A 17 7.99 -17.69 0.43
N ILE A 18 7.42 -16.53 0.76
CA ILE A 18 7.07 -16.18 2.14
C ILE A 18 5.73 -16.74 2.61
N GLY A 19 4.90 -17.23 1.68
CA GLY A 19 3.63 -17.88 1.99
C GLY A 19 2.38 -17.21 1.41
N PHE A 20 2.51 -16.12 0.65
CA PHE A 20 1.35 -15.53 -0.03
C PHE A 20 0.79 -16.45 -1.13
N SER A 21 -0.49 -16.27 -1.47
CA SER A 21 -1.08 -16.93 -2.64
C SER A 21 -0.46 -16.40 -3.94
N TRP A 22 -0.63 -17.12 -5.05
CA TRP A 22 -0.11 -16.64 -6.35
C TRP A 22 -0.72 -15.31 -6.77
N GLY A 23 -2.03 -15.12 -6.56
CA GLY A 23 -2.72 -13.88 -6.87
C GLY A 23 -2.20 -12.70 -6.05
N VAL A 24 -2.08 -12.86 -4.72
CA VAL A 24 -1.53 -11.83 -3.85
C VAL A 24 -0.08 -11.51 -4.23
N SER A 25 0.73 -12.54 -4.51
CA SER A 25 2.13 -12.37 -4.89
C SER A 25 2.30 -11.56 -6.17
N GLU A 26 1.38 -11.72 -7.13
CA GLU A 26 1.40 -10.96 -8.37
C GLU A 26 1.05 -9.49 -8.14
N GLU A 27 0.06 -9.21 -7.31
CA GLU A 27 -0.29 -7.82 -6.96
C GLU A 27 0.85 -7.13 -6.23
N VAL A 28 1.57 -7.83 -5.34
CA VAL A 28 2.77 -7.29 -4.70
C VAL A 28 3.85 -6.96 -5.73
N GLY A 29 4.12 -7.83 -6.71
CA GLY A 29 5.09 -7.57 -7.78
C GLY A 29 4.80 -6.28 -8.56
N LYS A 30 3.55 -6.14 -9.04
CA LYS A 30 3.08 -4.94 -9.77
C LYS A 30 3.20 -3.67 -8.92
N ASN A 31 2.82 -3.76 -7.64
CA ASN A 31 2.78 -2.60 -6.75
C ASN A 31 4.17 -2.13 -6.31
N ILE A 32 5.12 -3.05 -6.11
CA ILE A 32 6.50 -2.68 -5.78
C ILE A 32 7.20 -2.09 -6.99
N ARG A 33 6.96 -2.65 -8.17
CA ARG A 33 7.42 -2.04 -9.43
C ARG A 33 6.94 -0.60 -9.55
N LEU A 34 5.65 -0.36 -9.26
CA LEU A 34 5.03 0.96 -9.32
C LEU A 34 5.65 1.94 -8.30
N LEU A 35 5.88 1.51 -7.06
CA LEU A 35 6.56 2.34 -6.05
C LEU A 35 7.95 2.78 -6.50
N GLU A 36 8.76 1.85 -7.02
CA GLU A 36 10.10 2.15 -7.51
C GLU A 36 10.06 3.09 -8.73
N MET A 37 9.05 2.96 -9.60
CA MET A 37 8.83 3.91 -10.70
C MET A 37 8.51 5.33 -10.21
N PHE A 38 7.81 5.46 -9.09
CA PHE A 38 7.54 6.76 -8.45
C PHE A 38 8.71 7.28 -7.59
N GLY A 39 9.83 6.56 -7.54
CA GLY A 39 10.97 6.93 -6.70
C GLY A 39 10.73 6.73 -5.21
N LEU A 40 9.68 5.99 -4.83
CA LEU A 40 9.39 5.65 -3.45
C LEU A 40 10.13 4.35 -3.05
N PRO A 41 10.58 4.21 -1.79
CA PRO A 41 11.44 3.11 -1.34
C PRO A 41 10.68 1.78 -1.13
N GLY A 42 10.03 1.26 -2.19
CA GLY A 42 9.18 0.07 -2.14
C GLY A 42 9.94 -1.21 -1.77
N LEU A 43 11.07 -1.47 -2.44
CA LEU A 43 11.91 -2.65 -2.19
C LEU A 43 12.48 -2.64 -0.76
N LYS A 44 12.90 -1.48 -0.25
CA LYS A 44 13.41 -1.35 1.11
C LYS A 44 12.34 -1.69 2.14
N ASN A 45 11.15 -1.10 1.98
CA ASN A 45 10.02 -1.35 2.88
C ASN A 45 9.55 -2.81 2.80
N LEU A 46 9.47 -3.39 1.60
CA LEU A 46 9.05 -4.78 1.45
C LEU A 46 10.04 -5.77 2.06
N ASN A 47 11.34 -5.57 1.85
CA ASN A 47 12.35 -6.45 2.39
C ASN A 47 12.33 -6.46 3.92
N GLN A 48 12.16 -5.29 4.55
CA GLN A 48 12.00 -5.20 6.00
C GLN A 48 10.69 -5.82 6.47
N TYR A 49 9.59 -5.56 5.77
CA TYR A 49 8.30 -6.19 6.05
C TYR A 49 8.41 -7.72 6.05
N TYR A 50 9.07 -8.31 5.06
CA TYR A 50 9.26 -9.76 4.97
C TYR A 50 10.07 -10.35 6.12
N LYS A 51 11.09 -9.65 6.61
CA LYS A 51 11.85 -10.12 7.78
C LYS A 51 10.95 -10.28 8.99
N ILE A 52 10.09 -9.29 9.25
CA ILE A 52 9.22 -9.31 10.42
C ILE A 52 7.90 -10.06 10.19
N PHE A 53 7.50 -10.29 8.94
CA PHE A 53 6.24 -10.96 8.59
C PHE A 53 6.12 -12.36 9.20
N LYS A 54 7.26 -13.06 9.34
CA LYS A 54 7.28 -14.40 9.94
C LYS A 54 7.19 -14.38 11.47
N GLU A 55 7.54 -13.26 12.11
CA GLU A 55 7.69 -13.15 13.56
C GLU A 55 6.50 -12.43 14.21
N LYS A 56 5.87 -11.50 13.48
CA LYS A 56 4.77 -10.68 13.97
C LYS A 56 3.44 -11.10 13.36
N ASN A 57 2.39 -10.99 14.17
CA ASN A 57 1.02 -11.15 13.70
C ASN A 57 0.51 -9.83 13.10
N PHE A 58 -0.13 -9.92 11.93
CA PHE A 58 -0.82 -8.82 11.29
C PHE A 58 -2.30 -9.14 11.16
N GLN A 59 -3.15 -8.13 11.33
CA GLN A 59 -4.57 -8.31 11.10
C GLN A 59 -4.91 -8.18 9.61
N ASN A 60 -5.70 -9.12 9.12
CA ASN A 60 -6.31 -9.04 7.81
C ASN A 60 -7.62 -8.24 7.92
N LEU A 61 -7.76 -7.20 7.11
CA LEU A 61 -8.98 -6.42 6.99
C LEU A 61 -9.76 -6.91 5.77
N SER A 62 -10.91 -7.53 5.96
CA SER A 62 -11.76 -8.03 4.86
C SER A 62 -12.70 -6.96 4.31
N LEU A 63 -13.42 -6.26 5.18
CA LEU A 63 -14.33 -5.18 4.83
C LEU A 63 -13.71 -3.85 5.23
N VAL A 64 -13.66 -2.92 4.29
CA VAL A 64 -13.20 -1.56 4.55
C VAL A 64 -14.42 -0.69 4.86
N SER A 65 -14.38 0.01 5.98
CA SER A 65 -15.41 0.93 6.42
C SER A 65 -14.89 2.37 6.45
N LYS A 66 -15.70 3.33 6.90
CA LYS A 66 -15.29 4.73 7.04
C LYS A 66 -14.15 4.90 8.04
N GLU A 67 -14.15 4.13 9.12
CA GLU A 67 -13.12 4.18 10.17
C GLU A 67 -12.69 2.75 10.52
N ASN A 68 -11.43 2.43 10.25
CA ASN A 68 -10.88 1.08 10.43
C ASN A 68 -9.79 1.11 11.49
N SER A 69 -10.09 0.60 12.68
CA SER A 69 -9.15 0.58 13.79
C SER A 69 -8.91 -0.83 14.32
N SER A 70 -7.66 -1.09 14.72
CA SER A 70 -7.28 -2.33 15.37
C SER A 70 -6.13 -2.15 16.36
N LYS A 71 -6.14 -2.98 17.41
CA LYS A 71 -5.02 -3.15 18.33
C LYS A 71 -3.81 -3.81 17.66
N ILE A 72 -4.03 -4.71 16.71
CA ILE A 72 -2.97 -5.40 15.96
C ILE A 72 -2.76 -4.66 14.63
N PRO A 73 -1.52 -4.36 14.23
CA PRO A 73 -1.29 -3.65 12.99
C PRO A 73 -1.88 -4.38 11.78
N TYR A 74 -2.55 -3.63 10.89
CA TYR A 74 -3.08 -4.21 9.66
C TYR A 74 -1.96 -4.61 8.71
N CYS A 75 -2.17 -5.70 7.99
CA CYS A 75 -1.34 -6.12 6.86
C CYS A 75 -1.56 -5.16 5.67
N PRO A 76 -0.54 -4.42 5.19
CA PRO A 76 -0.71 -3.41 4.16
C PRO A 76 -1.13 -4.00 2.82
N ILE A 77 -0.67 -5.21 2.51
CA ILE A 77 -0.96 -5.89 1.25
C ILE A 77 -2.43 -6.31 1.21
N ILE A 78 -2.91 -6.97 2.28
CA ILE A 78 -4.30 -7.45 2.33
C ILE A 78 -5.27 -6.29 2.47
N ALA A 79 -4.94 -5.28 3.28
CA ALA A 79 -5.74 -4.05 3.36
C ALA A 79 -5.79 -3.34 2.00
N GLY A 80 -4.68 -3.28 1.26
CA GLY A 80 -4.61 -2.67 -0.07
C GLY A 80 -5.45 -3.39 -1.11
N ILE A 81 -5.41 -4.73 -1.14
CA ILE A 81 -6.24 -5.54 -2.05
C ILE A 81 -7.72 -5.28 -1.75
N ASN A 82 -8.15 -5.44 -0.51
CA ASN A 82 -9.56 -5.27 -0.15
C ASN A 82 -10.05 -3.84 -0.32
N PHE A 83 -9.19 -2.84 -0.13
CA PHE A 83 -9.47 -1.44 -0.46
C PHE A 83 -9.73 -1.25 -1.95
N LEU A 84 -8.87 -1.82 -2.81
CA LEU A 84 -9.00 -1.71 -4.26
C LEU A 84 -10.26 -2.44 -4.77
N ASP A 85 -10.54 -3.62 -4.24
CA ASP A 85 -11.71 -4.42 -4.63
C ASP A 85 -13.03 -3.74 -4.27
N GLN A 86 -13.06 -2.92 -3.22
CA GLN A 86 -14.25 -2.22 -2.73
C GLN A 86 -14.32 -0.75 -3.17
N ILE A 87 -13.39 -0.29 -4.01
CA ILE A 87 -13.14 1.15 -4.21
C ILE A 87 -14.36 1.96 -4.66
N ASN A 88 -15.18 1.41 -5.56
CA ASN A 88 -16.36 2.11 -6.08
C ASN A 88 -17.39 2.41 -4.98
N ASN A 89 -17.56 1.51 -4.01
CA ASN A 89 -18.45 1.72 -2.87
C ASN A 89 -17.82 2.65 -1.83
N LEU A 90 -16.50 2.55 -1.68
CA LEU A 90 -15.73 3.35 -0.73
C LEU A 90 -15.68 4.83 -1.10
N GLU A 91 -15.64 5.13 -2.40
CA GLU A 91 -15.65 6.49 -2.93
C GLU A 91 -16.85 7.31 -2.42
N GLU A 92 -18.04 6.69 -2.33
CA GLU A 92 -19.27 7.33 -1.89
C GLU A 92 -19.21 7.81 -0.43
N LEU A 93 -18.31 7.25 0.39
CA LEU A 93 -18.11 7.66 1.78
C LEU A 93 -17.35 8.99 1.90
N GLY A 94 -16.72 9.46 0.81
CA GLY A 94 -15.95 10.70 0.69
C GLY A 94 -14.59 10.69 1.39
N GLU A 95 -14.52 10.10 2.58
CA GLU A 95 -13.30 10.01 3.38
C GLU A 95 -13.24 8.69 4.15
N ILE A 96 -12.06 8.07 4.16
CA ILE A 96 -11.77 6.84 4.89
C ILE A 96 -10.56 7.03 5.80
N LYS A 97 -10.63 6.44 7.00
CA LYS A 97 -9.54 6.43 7.96
C LYS A 97 -9.11 5.00 8.28
N PHE A 98 -7.81 4.81 8.41
CA PHE A 98 -7.21 3.62 8.98
C PHE A 98 -6.34 4.01 10.16
N GLU A 99 -6.39 3.21 11.21
CA GLU A 99 -5.48 3.31 12.33
C GLU A 99 -4.57 2.08 12.36
N ASN A 100 -3.32 2.28 12.78
CA ASN A 100 -2.37 1.19 13.02
C ASN A 100 -2.11 0.32 11.77
N LEU A 101 -1.69 0.94 10.66
CA LEU A 101 -1.26 0.21 9.46
C LEU A 101 0.25 -0.04 9.50
N SER A 102 0.67 -1.28 9.27
CA SER A 102 2.10 -1.58 9.12
C SER A 102 2.60 -1.28 7.71
N PHE A 103 3.84 -0.84 7.57
CA PHE A 103 4.50 -0.50 6.30
C PHE A 103 3.59 0.26 5.31
N PRO A 104 3.06 1.44 5.70
CA PRO A 104 2.09 2.18 4.90
C PRO A 104 2.59 2.58 3.51
N ILE A 105 3.91 2.64 3.27
CA ILE A 105 4.46 2.83 1.91
C ILE A 105 3.99 1.72 0.96
N LEU A 106 3.83 0.49 1.44
CA LEU A 106 3.35 -0.65 0.64
C LEU A 106 1.87 -0.54 0.28
N PHE A 107 1.12 0.34 0.95
CA PHE A 107 -0.29 0.59 0.72
C PHE A 107 -0.54 1.67 -0.36
N ILE A 108 0.36 2.66 -0.48
CA ILE A 108 0.31 3.74 -1.49
C ILE A 108 -0.01 3.26 -2.92
N PRO A 109 0.63 2.22 -3.49
CA PRO A 109 0.38 1.83 -4.89
C PRO A 109 -1.06 1.34 -5.12
N PHE A 110 -1.72 0.78 -4.10
CA PHE A 110 -3.13 0.43 -4.18
C PHE A 110 -4.01 1.68 -4.25
N VAL A 111 -3.73 2.69 -3.42
CA VAL A 111 -4.43 3.98 -3.47
C VAL A 111 -4.16 4.71 -4.81
N SER A 112 -2.94 4.59 -5.34
CA SER A 112 -2.57 5.15 -6.64
C SER A 112 -3.41 4.55 -7.76
N ARG A 113 -3.54 3.22 -7.80
CA ARG A 113 -4.40 2.52 -8.76
C ARG A 113 -5.87 2.83 -8.57
N ALA A 114 -6.33 2.95 -7.33
CA ALA A 114 -7.70 3.37 -7.03
C ALA A 114 -8.05 4.72 -7.68
N SER A 115 -7.12 5.69 -7.67
CA SER A 115 -7.32 7.00 -8.30
C SER A 115 -7.60 6.92 -9.81
N GLU A 116 -7.00 5.93 -10.48
CA GLU A 116 -7.26 5.65 -11.90
C GLU A 116 -8.63 4.99 -12.10
N ILE A 117 -8.99 4.02 -11.24
CA ILE A 117 -10.27 3.29 -11.34
C ILE A 117 -11.47 4.21 -11.18
N ILE A 118 -11.46 5.07 -10.15
CA ILE A 118 -12.59 5.99 -9.89
C ILE A 118 -12.53 7.26 -10.73
N GLY A 119 -11.42 7.50 -11.44
CA GLY A 119 -11.24 8.72 -12.23
C GLY A 119 -11.19 10.01 -11.38
N LYS A 120 -10.62 9.95 -10.17
CA LYS A 120 -10.41 11.11 -9.29
C LYS A 120 -9.01 11.12 -8.69
N ARG A 121 -8.51 12.31 -8.39
CA ARG A 121 -7.27 12.44 -7.60
C ARG A 121 -7.58 12.12 -6.15
N ILE A 122 -6.78 11.25 -5.56
CA ILE A 122 -6.95 10.85 -4.15
C ILE A 122 -5.90 11.56 -3.31
N PHE A 123 -6.32 12.24 -2.25
CA PHE A 123 -5.42 12.81 -1.26
C PHE A 123 -5.26 11.84 -0.10
N LEU A 124 -4.03 11.35 0.08
CA LEU A 124 -3.64 10.38 1.08
C LEU A 124 -2.73 11.07 2.10
N THR A 125 -3.10 10.98 3.38
CA THR A 125 -2.27 11.42 4.50
C THR A 125 -1.85 10.19 5.31
N ILE A 126 -0.56 10.05 5.60
CA ILE A 126 0.03 9.02 6.46
C ILE A 126 0.79 9.75 7.57
N ASP A 127 0.18 9.83 8.75
CA ASP A 127 0.60 10.67 9.86
C ASP A 127 0.77 12.15 9.41
N GLU A 128 2.00 12.67 9.35
CA GLU A 128 2.31 14.02 8.86
C GLU A 128 2.70 14.07 7.36
N LYS A 129 2.75 12.91 6.70
CA LYS A 129 3.18 12.79 5.30
C LYS A 129 1.96 12.87 4.39
N GLU A 130 2.03 13.72 3.38
CA GLU A 130 0.96 13.97 2.44
C GLU A 130 1.35 13.44 1.05
N PHE A 131 0.37 12.86 0.38
CA PHE A 131 0.49 12.30 -0.96
C PHE A 131 -0.75 12.68 -1.77
N LEU A 132 -0.56 13.32 -2.93
CA LEU A 132 -1.62 13.54 -3.91
C LEU A 132 -1.40 12.56 -5.07
N LEU A 133 -2.30 11.59 -5.20
CA LEU A 133 -2.21 10.52 -6.18
C LEU A 133 -3.04 10.87 -7.41
N ASN A 134 -2.39 10.91 -8.57
CA ASN A 134 -2.97 11.45 -9.80
C ASN A 134 -3.07 10.36 -10.87
N PHE A 135 -4.21 9.66 -10.89
CA PHE A 135 -4.61 8.67 -11.90
C PHE A 135 -3.57 7.58 -12.16
N ASN A 136 -2.85 7.15 -11.12
CA ASN A 136 -1.78 6.16 -11.24
C ASN A 136 -0.62 6.55 -12.19
N GLN A 137 -0.54 7.83 -12.58
CA GLN A 137 0.49 8.36 -13.48
C GLN A 137 1.57 9.12 -12.73
N SER A 138 1.19 9.83 -11.66
CA SER A 138 2.12 10.60 -10.84
C SER A 138 1.68 10.69 -9.39
N ILE A 139 2.66 10.92 -8.52
CA ILE A 139 2.47 11.15 -7.09
C ILE A 139 3.21 12.44 -6.72
N TYR A 140 2.50 13.39 -6.11
CA TYR A 140 3.14 14.50 -5.40
C TYR A 140 3.21 14.17 -3.92
N SER A 141 4.34 14.41 -3.26
CA SER A 141 4.49 14.15 -1.83
C SER A 141 5.48 15.09 -1.14
N ASN A 142 5.25 15.35 0.15
CA ASN A 142 6.21 15.99 1.04
C ASN A 142 7.20 14.98 1.68
N TYR A 143 7.07 13.68 1.40
CA TYR A 143 7.95 12.63 1.93
C TYR A 143 9.22 12.48 1.08
N LEU A 144 10.33 13.02 1.56
CA LEU A 144 11.61 13.05 0.83
C LEU A 144 12.69 12.12 1.39
N SER A 145 12.50 11.56 2.59
CA SER A 145 13.59 10.89 3.30
C SER A 145 13.94 9.51 2.73
N GLY A 146 12.99 8.86 2.03
CA GLY A 146 13.22 7.55 1.42
C GLY A 146 13.48 6.43 2.44
N ASP A 147 13.11 6.67 3.70
CA ASP A 147 13.30 5.73 4.81
C ASP A 147 12.26 4.61 4.80
N ILE A 148 12.51 3.62 5.65
CA ILE A 148 11.55 2.59 5.98
C ILE A 148 10.56 3.20 6.97
N LEU A 149 9.27 3.10 6.66
CA LEU A 149 8.21 3.51 7.55
C LEU A 149 7.52 2.25 8.04
N GLU A 150 7.92 1.69 9.18
CA GLU A 150 7.43 0.37 9.63
C GLU A 150 5.97 0.38 10.08
N LYS A 151 5.47 1.54 10.53
CA LYS A 151 4.11 1.70 11.04
C LYS A 151 3.65 3.15 10.82
N SER A 152 2.35 3.32 10.64
CA SER A 152 1.63 4.59 10.81
C SER A 152 0.49 4.41 11.80
N ASP A 153 0.26 5.44 12.62
CA ASP A 153 -0.83 5.46 13.58
C ASP A 153 -2.13 5.95 12.93
N HIS A 154 -2.04 6.93 12.02
CA HIS A 154 -3.21 7.53 11.37
C HIS A 154 -3.02 7.66 9.87
N ILE A 155 -3.92 7.02 9.11
CA ILE A 155 -4.00 7.15 7.66
C ILE A 155 -5.36 7.68 7.29
N LYS A 156 -5.36 8.63 6.35
CA LYS A 156 -6.55 9.31 5.88
C LYS A 156 -6.56 9.33 4.36
N ILE A 157 -7.67 8.91 3.76
CA ILE A 157 -7.88 8.87 2.32
C ILE A 157 -9.09 9.75 2.01
N LYS A 158 -8.91 10.78 1.19
CA LYS A 158 -9.98 11.64 0.69
C LYS A 158 -10.08 11.49 -0.82
N PHE A 159 -11.28 11.17 -1.30
CA PHE A 159 -11.59 10.94 -2.72
C PHE A 159 -11.88 12.22 -3.50
#